data_AF-A0A3B0VI61-F1
#
_entry.id   AF-A0A3B0VI61-F1
#
_cell.length_a   1.000
_cell.length_b   1.000
_cell.length_c   1.000
_cell.angle_alpha   90.00
_cell.angle_beta   90.00
_cell.angle_gamma   90.00
#
_symmetry.space_group_name_H-M   'P 1'
#
loop_
_entity.id
_entity.type
_entity.pdbx_description
1 polymer ?
#
loop_
_entity_poly.entity_id
_entity_poly.type
_entity_poly.pdbx_seq_one_letter_code
_entity_poly.pdbx_strand_id
1 'polypeptide(L)'
;DDGEAWTEAQMIAAIEGVAAVDRKLWSAGGFRTVMGPLTFSRSSKTQWTDSDGNAHDINYGAQTFGSRIEFYDDAFGVNPLNPKFRNNVVHELGHAFNYVTNKNSDADPYAELGQALGGALPNRADVRIGMNSYPWQQNTRSTKNENYELFADGFLNWTYDSYIKNDIGNQTSDWFDAQMSLWVSPSSP
;
A
#
# COMPACT_ATOMS: atom_id res chain seq x y z
N ASP A 1 8.73 15.70 -14.72
CA ASP A 1 7.78 14.59 -14.65
C ASP A 1 7.87 13.95 -15.99
N ASP A 2 8.38 12.73 -15.99
CA ASP A 2 8.84 12.03 -17.18
C ASP A 2 7.88 10.86 -17.47
N GLY A 3 6.74 10.82 -16.77
CA GLY A 3 5.66 9.87 -16.97
C GLY A 3 4.70 10.28 -18.09
N GLU A 4 3.93 9.31 -18.56
CA GLU A 4 2.91 9.52 -19.58
C GLU A 4 1.68 10.26 -19.06
N ALA A 5 0.92 10.86 -19.97
CA ALA A 5 -0.35 11.51 -19.64
C ALA A 5 -1.40 10.50 -19.14
N TRP A 6 -2.14 10.92 -18.13
CA TRP A 6 -3.26 10.18 -17.54
C TRP A 6 -4.58 10.65 -18.18
N THR A 7 -5.57 9.76 -18.26
CA THR A 7 -6.94 10.15 -18.59
C THR A 7 -7.65 10.71 -17.36
N GLU A 8 -8.70 11.52 -17.56
CA GLU A 8 -9.50 12.09 -16.46
C GLU A 8 -10.01 11.02 -15.49
N ALA A 9 -10.51 9.89 -16.00
CA ALA A 9 -10.97 8.77 -15.19
C ALA A 9 -9.86 8.13 -14.33
N GLN A 10 -8.62 8.08 -14.83
CA GLN A 10 -7.45 7.59 -14.08
C GLN A 10 -7.06 8.59 -12.97
N MET A 11 -7.06 9.89 -13.28
CA MET A 11 -6.79 10.95 -12.29
C MET A 11 -7.83 10.92 -11.16
N ILE A 12 -9.13 10.85 -11.50
CA ILE A 12 -10.23 10.76 -10.52
C ILE A 12 -10.03 9.55 -9.59
N ALA A 13 -9.80 8.37 -10.16
CA ALA A 13 -9.65 7.15 -9.35
C ALA A 13 -8.38 7.15 -8.45
N ALA A 14 -7.30 7.83 -8.86
CA ALA A 14 -6.15 8.07 -7.99
C ALA A 14 -6.47 9.07 -6.86
N ILE A 15 -7.16 10.17 -7.18
CA ILE A 15 -7.61 11.16 -6.18
C ILE A 15 -8.56 10.51 -5.18
N GLU A 16 -9.47 9.63 -5.59
CA GLU A 16 -10.35 8.85 -4.71
C GLU A 16 -9.56 7.94 -3.75
N GLY A 17 -8.47 7.32 -4.22
CA GLY A 17 -7.58 6.51 -3.38
C GLY A 17 -6.84 7.36 -2.35
N VAL A 18 -6.19 8.44 -2.79
CA VAL A 18 -5.48 9.40 -1.93
C VAL A 18 -6.42 10.02 -0.89
N ALA A 19 -7.63 10.41 -1.29
CA ALA A 19 -8.63 11.01 -0.39
C ALA A 19 -9.18 10.02 0.64
N ALA A 20 -9.27 8.72 0.32
CA ALA A 20 -9.66 7.70 1.29
C ALA A 20 -8.60 7.55 2.38
N VAL A 21 -7.31 7.51 1.99
CA VAL A 21 -6.17 7.45 2.92
C VAL A 21 -6.11 8.70 3.79
N ASP A 22 -6.19 9.89 3.20
CA ASP A 22 -6.16 11.17 3.94
C ASP A 22 -7.28 11.22 4.98
N ARG A 23 -8.52 10.86 4.60
CA ARG A 23 -9.66 10.77 5.53
C ARG A 23 -9.40 9.81 6.72
N LYS A 24 -8.72 8.70 6.48
CA LYS A 24 -8.43 7.69 7.51
C LYS A 24 -7.31 8.10 8.45
N LEU A 25 -6.23 8.67 7.92
CA LEU A 25 -5.16 9.29 8.72
C LEU A 25 -5.69 10.42 9.62
N TRP A 26 -6.62 11.23 9.11
CA TRP A 26 -7.36 12.21 9.91
C TRP A 26 -8.15 11.57 11.07
N SER A 27 -8.84 10.46 10.83
CA SER A 27 -9.60 9.77 11.91
C SER A 27 -8.71 9.13 12.98
N ALA A 28 -7.45 8.84 12.67
CA ALA A 28 -6.45 8.37 13.63
C ALA A 28 -5.75 9.50 14.42
N GLY A 29 -6.13 10.76 14.20
CA GLY A 29 -5.76 11.88 15.09
C GLY A 29 -4.69 12.85 14.59
N GLY A 30 -4.37 12.86 13.29
CA GLY A 30 -3.29 13.71 12.75
C GLY A 30 -3.57 14.38 11.39
N PHE A 31 -3.06 15.61 11.23
CA PHE A 31 -3.12 16.43 10.02
C PHE A 31 -1.96 17.43 10.08
N ARG A 32 -0.91 17.37 9.25
CA ARG A 32 -0.38 16.36 8.28
C ARG A 32 1.17 16.50 8.40
N THR A 33 2.04 15.59 7.98
CA THR A 33 2.26 15.10 6.60
C THR A 33 3.24 13.92 6.66
N VAL A 34 2.83 12.74 7.16
CA VAL A 34 3.77 11.61 7.37
C VAL A 34 4.46 11.20 6.06
N MET A 35 3.72 11.09 4.94
CA MET A 35 4.27 10.59 3.67
C MET A 35 5.15 11.57 2.89
N GLY A 36 5.25 12.84 3.32
CA GLY A 36 5.97 13.88 2.57
C GLY A 36 5.42 14.12 1.14
N PRO A 37 6.24 14.67 0.22
CA PRO A 37 5.85 14.84 -1.18
C PRO A 37 5.93 13.51 -1.94
N LEU A 38 4.78 13.00 -2.37
CA LEU A 38 4.69 11.82 -3.24
C LEU A 38 4.61 12.22 -4.72
N THR A 39 5.21 11.43 -5.60
CA THR A 39 5.14 11.60 -7.06
C THR A 39 4.54 10.36 -7.71
N PHE A 40 3.41 10.52 -8.39
CA PHE A 40 2.78 9.45 -9.17
C PHE A 40 3.19 9.63 -10.63
N SER A 41 3.57 8.54 -11.31
CA SER A 41 3.93 8.55 -12.73
C SER A 41 3.30 7.36 -13.44
N ARG A 42 2.92 7.52 -14.72
CA ARG A 42 2.50 6.41 -15.58
C ARG A 42 3.63 6.00 -16.52
N SER A 43 3.72 4.71 -16.83
CA SER A 43 4.82 4.12 -17.58
C SER A 43 4.33 2.92 -18.42
N SER A 44 4.55 2.94 -19.73
CA SER A 44 4.31 1.79 -20.62
C SER A 44 5.47 0.77 -20.64
N LYS A 45 6.42 0.87 -19.70
CA LYS A 45 7.51 -0.11 -19.57
C LYS A 45 6.96 -1.49 -19.26
N THR A 46 7.48 -2.50 -19.96
CA THR A 46 7.24 -3.92 -19.69
C THR A 46 8.33 -4.55 -18.82
N GLN A 47 9.43 -3.85 -18.54
CA GLN A 47 10.50 -4.29 -17.65
C GLN A 47 11.06 -3.12 -16.82
N TRP A 48 11.54 -3.43 -15.61
CA TRP A 48 12.36 -2.53 -14.79
C TRP A 48 13.71 -3.17 -14.48
N THR A 49 14.70 -2.35 -14.10
CA THR A 49 16.06 -2.82 -13.80
C THR A 49 16.39 -2.52 -12.35
N ASP A 50 16.91 -3.51 -11.61
CA ASP A 50 17.34 -3.34 -10.22
C ASP A 50 18.73 -2.69 -10.10
N SER A 51 19.18 -2.47 -8.85
CA SER A 51 20.49 -1.88 -8.54
C SER A 51 21.67 -2.67 -9.08
N ASP A 52 21.47 -3.96 -9.36
CA ASP A 52 22.50 -4.92 -9.75
C ASP A 52 22.51 -5.12 -11.27
N GLY A 53 21.61 -4.43 -11.99
CA GLY A 53 21.48 -4.48 -13.45
C GLY A 53 20.56 -5.58 -13.98
N ASN A 54 19.85 -6.33 -13.12
CA ASN A 54 18.94 -7.38 -13.57
C ASN A 54 17.62 -6.78 -14.07
N ALA A 55 17.15 -7.23 -15.23
CA ALA A 55 15.83 -6.91 -15.73
C ALA A 55 14.77 -7.80 -15.06
N HIS A 56 13.66 -7.20 -14.64
CA HIS A 56 12.50 -7.85 -14.05
C HIS A 56 11.26 -7.49 -14.88
N ASP A 57 10.47 -8.48 -15.26
CA ASP A 57 9.23 -8.27 -16.02
C ASP A 57 8.18 -7.53 -15.16
N ILE A 58 7.50 -6.58 -15.81
CA ILE A 58 6.34 -5.87 -15.27
C ILE A 58 5.10 -6.56 -15.83
N ASN A 59 4.46 -7.34 -14.96
CA ASN A 59 3.23 -8.08 -15.21
C ASN A 59 2.21 -7.81 -14.09
N TYR A 60 2.18 -6.54 -13.67
CA TYR A 60 1.57 -6.10 -12.43
C TYR A 60 1.25 -4.59 -12.45
N GLY A 61 0.37 -4.14 -11.54
CA GLY A 61 -0.20 -2.79 -11.61
C GLY A 61 0.78 -1.64 -11.35
N ALA A 62 1.56 -1.69 -10.28
CA ALA A 62 2.39 -0.56 -9.88
C ALA A 62 3.62 -0.97 -9.07
N GLN A 63 4.56 -0.04 -8.88
CA GLN A 63 5.69 -0.21 -7.98
C GLN A 63 5.98 1.08 -7.22
N THR A 64 6.12 0.96 -5.90
CA THR A 64 6.62 2.02 -5.03
C THR A 64 8.15 1.99 -4.94
N PHE A 65 8.76 3.16 -5.11
CA PHE A 65 10.19 3.47 -5.00
C PHE A 65 10.38 4.62 -3.99
N GLY A 66 10.24 4.31 -2.70
CA GLY A 66 10.27 5.31 -1.63
C GLY A 66 9.08 6.27 -1.73
N SER A 67 9.32 7.53 -2.12
CA SER A 67 8.27 8.55 -2.30
C SER A 67 7.76 8.67 -3.75
N ARG A 68 8.22 7.81 -4.68
CA ARG A 68 7.73 7.75 -6.06
C ARG A 68 6.92 6.48 -6.28
N ILE A 69 5.78 6.59 -6.95
CA ILE A 69 4.94 5.46 -7.36
C ILE A 69 4.86 5.47 -8.89
N GLU A 70 5.22 4.35 -9.52
CA GLU A 70 5.14 4.15 -10.98
C GLU A 70 4.01 3.16 -11.27
N PHE A 71 2.97 3.61 -11.98
CA PHE A 71 1.84 2.80 -12.42
C PHE A 71 2.02 2.36 -13.87
N TYR A 72 1.75 1.09 -14.14
CA TYR A 72 1.93 0.45 -15.43
C TYR A 72 0.58 0.15 -16.10
N ASP A 73 0.60 -0.21 -17.38
CA ASP A 73 -0.64 -0.40 -18.16
C ASP A 73 -1.60 -1.47 -17.58
N ASP A 74 -1.08 -2.48 -16.87
CA ASP A 74 -1.88 -3.47 -16.12
C ASP A 74 -2.72 -2.87 -14.98
N ALA A 75 -2.35 -1.70 -14.44
CA ALA A 75 -3.19 -0.98 -13.48
C ALA A 75 -4.44 -0.38 -14.14
N PHE A 76 -4.32 -0.03 -15.42
CA PHE A 76 -5.29 0.73 -16.19
C PHE A 76 -6.14 -0.12 -17.14
N GLY A 77 -5.66 -1.30 -17.52
CA GLY A 77 -6.30 -2.23 -18.47
C GLY A 77 -7.60 -2.90 -17.99
N VAL A 78 -8.27 -2.35 -16.96
CA VAL A 78 -9.40 -2.99 -16.29
C VAL A 78 -10.66 -2.14 -16.29
N ASN A 79 -11.78 -2.82 -16.52
CA ASN A 79 -13.10 -2.21 -16.62
C ASN A 79 -14.07 -2.89 -15.62
N PRO A 80 -14.73 -2.14 -14.72
CA PRO A 80 -14.50 -0.73 -14.40
C PRO A 80 -13.15 -0.50 -13.71
N LEU A 81 -12.59 0.69 -13.90
CA LEU A 81 -11.28 1.10 -13.36
C LEU A 81 -11.34 1.30 -11.83
N ASN A 82 -12.44 1.84 -11.31
CA ASN A 82 -12.79 1.84 -9.87
C ASN A 82 -13.64 0.59 -9.55
N PRO A 83 -13.42 -0.12 -8.43
CA PRO A 83 -12.51 0.19 -7.31
C PRO A 83 -11.09 -0.36 -7.48
N LYS A 84 -10.79 -1.01 -8.60
CA LYS A 84 -9.59 -1.83 -8.81
C LYS A 84 -8.29 -1.02 -8.80
N PHE A 85 -8.21 0.01 -9.64
CA PHE A 85 -7.09 0.95 -9.69
C PHE A 85 -6.99 1.78 -8.41
N ARG A 86 -8.12 2.23 -7.87
CA ARG A 86 -8.20 2.94 -6.58
C ARG A 86 -7.59 2.13 -5.42
N ASN A 87 -7.87 0.83 -5.35
CA ASN A 87 -7.26 -0.07 -4.36
C ASN A 87 -5.76 -0.26 -4.61
N ASN A 88 -5.32 -0.34 -5.87
CA ASN A 88 -3.90 -0.39 -6.22
C ASN A 88 -3.16 0.89 -5.76
N VAL A 89 -3.75 2.08 -5.97
CA VAL A 89 -3.23 3.35 -5.44
C VAL A 89 -3.07 3.32 -3.92
N VAL A 90 -4.07 2.83 -3.19
CA VAL A 90 -4.03 2.76 -1.71
C VAL A 90 -3.01 1.72 -1.22
N HIS A 91 -2.83 0.61 -1.94
CA HIS A 91 -1.80 -0.40 -1.67
C HIS A 91 -0.39 0.20 -1.76
N GLU A 92 -0.09 0.89 -2.87
CA GLU A 92 1.20 1.58 -3.06
C GLU A 92 1.40 2.73 -2.06
N LEU A 93 0.33 3.43 -1.65
CA LEU A 93 0.41 4.39 -0.54
C LEU A 93 0.76 3.72 0.79
N GLY A 94 0.34 2.47 1.03
CA GLY A 94 0.76 1.68 2.18
C GLY A 94 2.27 1.36 2.15
N HIS A 95 2.81 1.00 0.98
CA HIS A 95 4.26 0.85 0.78
C HIS A 95 5.02 2.15 1.04
N ALA A 96 4.54 3.28 0.50
CA ALA A 96 5.16 4.58 0.66
C ALA A 96 5.11 5.07 2.13
N PHE A 97 3.98 4.85 2.81
CA PHE A 97 3.83 5.13 4.24
C PHE A 97 4.83 4.34 5.07
N ASN A 98 4.89 3.01 4.88
CA ASN A 98 5.83 2.15 5.59
C ASN A 98 7.29 2.57 5.38
N TYR A 99 7.66 2.88 4.13
CA TYR A 99 9.00 3.40 3.82
C TYR A 99 9.34 4.64 4.63
N VAL A 100 8.44 5.62 4.75
CA VAL A 100 8.74 6.86 5.49
C VAL A 100 8.77 6.63 7.01
N THR A 101 7.89 5.78 7.55
CA THR A 101 7.88 5.42 8.99
C THR A 101 9.15 4.67 9.40
N ASN A 102 9.56 3.67 8.62
CA ASN A 102 10.76 2.86 8.89
C ASN A 102 12.07 3.63 8.65
N LYS A 103 12.15 4.49 7.62
CA LYS A 103 13.40 5.19 7.22
C LYS A 103 14.12 5.97 8.31
N ASN A 104 13.40 6.45 9.34
CA ASN A 104 13.96 7.24 10.43
C ASN A 104 13.72 6.63 11.82
N SER A 105 13.40 5.34 11.90
CA SER A 105 13.13 4.66 13.18
C SER A 105 13.69 3.23 13.20
N ASP A 106 13.85 2.67 14.40
CA ASP A 106 14.10 1.23 14.58
C ASP A 106 12.80 0.40 14.43
N ALA A 107 11.67 1.03 14.06
CA ALA A 107 10.39 0.35 13.88
C ALA A 107 10.42 -0.47 12.57
N ASP A 108 10.18 -1.77 12.70
CA ASP A 108 9.83 -2.64 11.58
C ASP A 108 8.35 -3.00 11.70
N PRO A 109 7.45 -2.28 10.98
CA PRO A 109 6.02 -2.57 11.02
C PRO A 109 5.65 -4.01 10.63
N TYR A 110 6.50 -4.75 9.91
CA TYR A 110 6.28 -6.17 9.67
C TYR A 110 6.60 -7.01 10.91
N ALA A 111 7.73 -6.73 11.59
CA ALA A 111 8.06 -7.41 12.84
C ALA A 111 7.04 -7.09 13.95
N GLU A 112 6.59 -5.84 14.05
CA GLU A 112 5.57 -5.40 15.01
C GLU A 112 4.19 -6.01 14.74
N LEU A 113 3.76 -6.08 13.48
CA LEU A 113 2.55 -6.79 13.07
C LEU A 113 2.65 -8.28 13.39
N GLY A 114 3.80 -8.90 13.11
CA GLY A 114 4.06 -10.30 13.43
C GLY A 114 4.04 -10.59 14.93
N GLN A 115 4.58 -9.69 15.76
CA GLN A 115 4.51 -9.79 17.21
C GLN A 115 3.09 -9.65 17.74
N ALA A 116 2.33 -8.67 17.24
CA ALA A 116 0.94 -8.44 17.64
C ALA A 116 0.02 -9.63 17.31
N LEU A 117 0.32 -10.35 16.22
CA LEU A 117 -0.41 -11.52 15.76
C LEU A 117 0.16 -12.85 16.32
N GLY A 118 0.89 -12.79 17.44
CA GLY A 118 1.31 -13.98 18.20
C GLY A 118 2.66 -14.58 17.79
N GLY A 119 3.50 -13.82 17.09
CA GLY A 119 4.86 -14.22 16.68
C GLY A 119 4.94 -14.88 15.30
N ALA A 120 3.82 -15.03 14.60
CA ALA A 120 3.75 -15.48 13.21
C ALA A 120 2.91 -14.49 12.39
N LEU A 121 3.37 -14.14 11.20
CA LEU A 121 2.58 -13.34 10.29
C LEU A 121 1.42 -14.18 9.73
N PRO A 122 0.19 -13.63 9.64
CA PRO A 122 -0.92 -14.32 9.00
C PRO A 122 -0.61 -14.53 7.52
N ASN A 123 -1.27 -15.50 6.90
CA ASN A 123 -1.15 -15.65 5.46
C ASN A 123 -1.72 -14.38 4.81
N ARG A 124 -1.07 -13.85 3.76
CA ARG A 124 -1.64 -12.74 2.98
C ARG A 124 -3.07 -13.03 2.53
N ALA A 125 -3.38 -14.29 2.22
CA ALA A 125 -4.75 -14.73 1.94
C ALA A 125 -5.75 -14.28 3.03
N ASP A 126 -5.43 -14.47 4.31
CA ASP A 126 -6.31 -14.15 5.43
C ASP A 126 -6.58 -12.63 5.54
N VAL A 127 -5.55 -11.80 5.33
CA VAL A 127 -5.67 -10.34 5.31
C VAL A 127 -6.46 -9.85 4.09
N ARG A 128 -6.48 -10.59 2.99
CA ARG A 128 -7.13 -10.20 1.72
C ARG A 128 -8.60 -10.55 1.59
N ILE A 129 -9.15 -11.52 2.35
CA ILE A 129 -10.47 -12.11 2.09
C ILE A 129 -11.63 -11.09 2.09
N GLY A 130 -11.51 -9.98 2.82
CA GLY A 130 -12.52 -8.92 2.82
C GLY A 130 -12.51 -8.01 1.57
N MET A 131 -11.60 -8.24 0.62
CA MET A 131 -11.52 -7.52 -0.65
C MET A 131 -11.54 -8.45 -1.87
N ASN A 132 -12.19 -7.99 -2.95
CA ASN A 132 -12.21 -8.71 -4.22
C ASN A 132 -10.79 -8.88 -4.80
N SER A 133 -10.48 -10.09 -5.28
CA SER A 133 -9.16 -10.43 -5.84
C SER A 133 -8.82 -9.65 -7.12
N TYR A 134 -7.56 -9.23 -7.22
CA TYR A 134 -7.09 -8.29 -8.25
C TYR A 134 -5.56 -8.14 -8.24
N PRO A 135 -4.87 -7.81 -9.35
CA PRO A 135 -3.42 -7.52 -9.40
C PRO A 135 -2.88 -6.35 -8.55
N TRP A 136 -3.61 -5.82 -7.56
CA TRP A 136 -2.98 -5.15 -6.39
C TRP A 136 -2.35 -6.19 -5.44
N GLN A 137 -2.76 -7.45 -5.51
CA GLN A 137 -2.29 -8.60 -4.72
C GLN A 137 -0.89 -9.10 -5.09
N GLN A 138 0.04 -8.21 -5.44
CA GLN A 138 1.26 -8.58 -6.15
C GLN A 138 2.16 -9.55 -5.37
N ASN A 139 2.60 -10.62 -6.03
CA ASN A 139 3.80 -11.36 -5.66
C ASN A 139 4.34 -12.09 -6.90
N THR A 140 5.29 -11.47 -7.60
CA THR A 140 6.08 -12.15 -8.65
C THR A 140 7.50 -12.47 -8.16
N ARG A 141 7.95 -11.81 -7.06
CA ARG A 141 9.14 -12.18 -6.29
C ARG A 141 8.87 -13.34 -5.32
N SER A 142 8.52 -14.49 -5.90
CA SER A 142 8.59 -15.75 -5.16
C SER A 142 9.98 -15.91 -4.52
N THR A 143 10.02 -16.49 -3.31
CA THR A 143 11.21 -16.86 -2.51
C THR A 143 11.87 -15.84 -1.57
N LYS A 144 11.56 -14.53 -1.54
CA LYS A 144 12.22 -13.63 -0.55
C LYS A 144 11.38 -12.61 0.23
N ASN A 145 10.33 -12.00 -0.33
CA ASN A 145 9.72 -10.80 0.29
C ASN A 145 8.19 -10.84 0.43
N GLU A 146 7.57 -12.02 0.59
CA GLU A 146 6.10 -12.13 0.70
C GLU A 146 5.51 -11.28 1.84
N ASN A 147 6.27 -11.08 2.92
CA ASN A 147 5.89 -10.27 4.08
C ASN A 147 5.78 -8.77 3.75
N TYR A 148 6.57 -8.25 2.79
CA TYR A 148 6.65 -6.80 2.52
C TYR A 148 5.33 -6.23 2.00
N GLU A 149 4.50 -7.10 1.44
CA GLU A 149 3.22 -6.71 0.90
C GLU A 149 2.07 -6.85 1.91
N LEU A 150 2.32 -7.48 3.06
CA LEU A 150 1.29 -7.72 4.08
C LEU A 150 0.86 -6.41 4.76
N PHE A 151 1.80 -5.49 4.98
CA PHE A 151 1.49 -4.15 5.48
C PHE A 151 0.65 -3.38 4.46
N ALA A 152 0.99 -3.42 3.17
CA ALA A 152 0.22 -2.75 2.13
C ALA A 152 -1.20 -3.33 1.96
N ASP A 153 -1.35 -4.66 1.97
CA ASP A 153 -2.65 -5.35 2.03
C ASP A 153 -3.45 -4.92 3.29
N GLY A 154 -2.79 -4.84 4.45
CA GLY A 154 -3.40 -4.42 5.72
C GLY A 154 -3.82 -2.95 5.72
N PHE A 155 -2.97 -2.06 5.23
CA PHE A 155 -3.21 -0.62 5.10
C PHE A 155 -4.40 -0.33 4.17
N LEU A 156 -4.52 -1.09 3.10
CA LEU A 156 -5.65 -1.07 2.20
C LEU A 156 -6.96 -1.49 2.90
N ASN A 157 -6.92 -2.53 3.74
CA ASN A 157 -8.09 -2.92 4.53
C ASN A 157 -8.47 -1.89 5.60
N TRP A 158 -7.49 -1.34 6.31
CA TRP A 158 -7.67 -0.26 7.29
C TRP A 158 -8.32 0.98 6.65
N THR A 159 -7.86 1.34 5.44
CA THR A 159 -8.38 2.50 4.69
C THR A 159 -9.87 2.37 4.36
N TYR A 160 -10.39 1.13 4.22
CA TYR A 160 -11.76 0.86 3.81
C TYR A 160 -12.62 0.08 4.82
N ASP A 161 -12.14 -0.10 6.05
CA ASP A 161 -12.81 -0.89 7.11
C ASP A 161 -13.20 -2.31 6.64
N SER A 162 -12.36 -2.92 5.80
CA SER A 162 -12.72 -4.12 5.03
C SER A 162 -12.07 -5.41 5.51
N TYR A 163 -11.59 -5.49 6.76
CA TYR A 163 -11.03 -6.72 7.30
C TYR A 163 -12.04 -7.88 7.30
N ILE A 164 -11.53 -9.11 7.17
CA ILE A 164 -12.32 -10.32 7.37
C ILE A 164 -12.86 -10.35 8.81
N LYS A 165 -14.13 -10.75 8.97
CA LYS A 165 -14.80 -10.83 10.28
C LYS A 165 -14.47 -12.13 11.02
N ASN A 166 -13.20 -12.29 11.38
CA ASN A 166 -12.68 -13.37 12.22
C ASN A 166 -11.59 -12.84 13.16
N ASP A 167 -11.03 -13.70 14.01
CA ASP A 167 -10.04 -13.31 15.01
C ASP A 167 -8.79 -12.66 14.39
N ILE A 168 -8.30 -13.15 13.25
CA ILE A 168 -7.14 -12.60 12.54
C ILE A 168 -7.45 -11.19 12.02
N GLY A 169 -8.58 -10.99 11.36
CA GLY A 169 -8.98 -9.69 10.81
C GLY A 169 -9.27 -8.66 11.91
N ASN A 170 -9.88 -9.08 13.02
CA ASN A 170 -10.09 -8.23 14.20
C ASN A 170 -8.75 -7.79 14.80
N GLN A 171 -7.84 -8.72 15.10
CA GLN A 171 -6.51 -8.41 15.65
C GLN A 171 -5.68 -7.53 14.70
N THR A 172 -5.78 -7.76 13.39
CA THR A 172 -5.09 -6.91 12.39
C THR A 172 -5.69 -5.51 12.38
N SER A 173 -7.01 -5.36 12.45
CA SER A 173 -7.68 -4.06 12.55
C SER A 173 -7.28 -3.30 13.81
N ASP A 174 -7.36 -3.96 14.98
CA ASP A 174 -7.01 -3.38 16.28
C ASP A 174 -5.55 -2.90 16.31
N TRP A 175 -4.63 -3.69 15.72
CA TRP A 175 -3.23 -3.28 15.58
C TRP A 175 -3.06 -2.08 14.65
N PHE A 176 -3.72 -2.06 13.49
CA PHE A 176 -3.64 -0.92 12.57
C PHE A 176 -4.20 0.36 13.20
N ASP A 177 -5.34 0.30 13.89
CA ASP A 177 -5.91 1.47 14.57
C ASP A 177 -4.99 1.98 15.70
N ALA A 178 -4.37 1.08 16.47
CA ALA A 178 -3.39 1.44 17.49
C ALA A 178 -2.12 2.08 16.90
N GLN A 179 -1.49 1.43 15.91
CA GLN A 179 -0.23 1.92 15.34
C GLN A 179 -0.40 3.16 14.48
N MET A 180 -1.48 3.25 13.69
CA MET A 180 -1.76 4.47 12.91
C MET A 180 -1.92 5.66 13.85
N SER A 181 -2.64 5.50 14.97
CA SER A 181 -2.76 6.55 15.97
C SER A 181 -1.41 6.99 16.54
N LEU A 182 -0.49 6.05 16.78
CA LEU A 182 0.87 6.35 17.26
C LEU A 182 1.74 7.05 16.21
N TRP A 183 1.69 6.62 14.95
CA TRP A 183 2.50 7.16 13.86
C TRP A 183 1.99 8.48 13.28
N VAL A 184 0.68 8.77 13.36
CA VAL A 184 0.10 10.05 12.92
C VAL A 184 -0.07 11.06 14.06
N SER A 185 -0.02 10.63 15.32
CA SER A 185 0.05 11.55 16.44
C SER A 185 1.29 12.43 16.27
N PRO A 186 1.18 13.77 16.42
CA PRO A 186 2.38 14.58 16.54
C PRO A 186 3.20 14.03 17.70
N SER A 187 4.48 13.76 17.46
CA SER A 187 5.41 13.41 18.53
C SER A 187 5.36 14.51 19.58
N SER A 188 5.08 14.13 20.82
CA SER A 188 5.34 15.04 21.95
C SER A 188 6.80 15.51 21.88
N PRO A 189 7.07 16.79 22.13
CA PRO A 189 8.34 17.45 21.81
C PRO A 189 9.55 16.90 22.56
#